data_AF-A0A3F2ZSA8-F1
#
_entry.id   AF-A0A3F2ZSA8-F1
#
_cell.length_a   1.000
_cell.length_b   1.000
_cell.length_c   1.000
_cell.angle_alpha   90.00
_cell.angle_beta   90.00
_cell.angle_gamma   90.00
#
_symmetry.space_group_name_H-M   'P 1'
#
loop_
_entity.id
_entity.type
_entity.pdbx_description
1 polymer ?
#
loop_
_entity_poly.entity_id
_entity_poly.type
_entity_poly.pdbx_seq_one_letter_code
_entity_poly.pdbx_strand_id
1 'polypeptide(L)'
;MNSHRKKYFLIFFILGLVLIFVSFISYNYGKNVVIKNFIKSGDVYINKKEYIKAIAIYEEVVKYDRNDTDKNMLKLAMSMQNSRKSYHDGMIYYNRKQYLKALKCFRQVMENDTIAFNKAQEKIKECTEKYIEDNLKNAEKSIHNLKYKETNEYLNNIFKLDKDNEEAKKLKDILNKKYFN
;
A
#
# COMPACT_ATOMS: atom_id res chain seq x y z
N MET A 1 58.22 -17.81 35.32
CA MET A 1 57.39 -16.61 35.61
C MET A 1 56.93 -16.65 37.06
N ASN A 2 57.31 -15.64 37.87
CA ASN A 2 57.08 -15.60 39.32
C ASN A 2 55.56 -15.66 39.66
N SER A 3 55.16 -16.38 40.71
CA SER A 3 53.76 -16.60 41.11
C SER A 3 53.00 -15.28 41.27
N HIS A 4 53.66 -14.27 41.84
CA HIS A 4 53.13 -12.91 41.95
C HIS A 4 52.89 -12.25 40.59
N ARG A 5 53.82 -12.37 39.62
CA ARG A 5 53.63 -11.84 38.25
C ARG A 5 52.44 -12.48 37.54
N LYS A 6 52.21 -13.79 37.73
CA LYS A 6 51.03 -14.48 37.18
C LYS A 6 49.72 -13.96 37.79
N LYS A 7 49.70 -13.72 39.11
CA LYS A 7 48.53 -13.14 39.80
C LYS A 7 48.22 -11.72 39.35
N TYR A 8 49.23 -10.85 39.26
CA TYR A 8 49.03 -9.49 38.74
C TYR A 8 48.57 -9.49 37.29
N PHE A 9 49.14 -10.35 36.44
CA PHE A 9 48.70 -10.51 35.06
C PHE A 9 47.23 -10.94 34.97
N LEU A 10 46.81 -11.91 35.80
CA LEU A 10 45.42 -12.36 35.88
C LEU A 10 44.47 -11.23 36.31
N ILE A 11 44.87 -10.42 37.29
CA ILE A 11 44.09 -9.28 37.77
C ILE A 11 43.94 -8.21 36.67
N PHE A 12 45.02 -7.84 35.99
CA PHE A 12 44.97 -6.89 34.88
C PHE A 12 44.12 -7.40 33.72
N PHE A 13 44.18 -8.70 33.43
CA PHE A 13 43.35 -9.32 32.40
C PHE A 13 41.85 -9.25 32.75
N ILE A 14 41.48 -9.55 34.00
CA ILE A 14 40.08 -9.44 34.47
C ILE A 14 39.59 -7.99 34.41
N LEU A 15 40.41 -7.03 34.85
CA LEU A 15 40.09 -5.60 34.77
C LEU A 15 39.86 -5.14 33.32
N GLY A 16 40.69 -5.60 32.38
CA GLY A 16 40.51 -5.34 30.95
C GLY A 16 39.18 -5.87 30.42
N LEU A 17 38.79 -7.10 30.78
CA LEU A 17 37.49 -7.66 30.40
C LEU A 17 36.32 -6.85 30.97
N VAL A 18 36.39 -6.45 32.24
CA VAL A 18 35.35 -5.63 32.89
C VAL A 18 35.18 -4.29 32.16
N LEU A 19 36.27 -3.62 31.77
CA LEU A 19 36.21 -2.37 31.02
C LEU A 19 35.54 -2.57 29.65
N ILE A 20 35.88 -3.63 28.92
CA ILE A 20 35.24 -3.96 27.63
C ILE A 20 33.74 -4.21 27.83
N PHE A 21 33.34 -4.96 28.86
CA PHE A 21 31.93 -5.21 29.16
C PHE A 21 31.16 -3.93 29.52
N VAL A 22 31.73 -3.06 30.36
CA VAL A 22 31.10 -1.79 30.74
C VAL A 22 30.95 -0.87 29.51
N SER A 23 31.99 -0.77 28.68
CA SER A 23 31.93 0.00 27.43
C SER A 23 30.87 -0.55 26.46
N PHE A 24 30.76 -1.88 26.32
CA PHE A 24 29.75 -2.52 25.49
C PHE A 24 28.32 -2.26 26.01
N ILE A 25 28.09 -2.36 27.32
CA ILE A 25 26.79 -2.07 27.93
C ILE A 25 26.41 -0.60 27.73
N SER A 26 27.34 0.33 27.98
CA SER A 26 27.10 1.77 27.85
C SER A 26 26.77 2.16 26.40
N TYR A 27 27.50 1.60 25.43
CA TYR A 27 27.23 1.79 24.00
C TYR A 27 25.83 1.31 23.60
N ASN A 28 25.46 0.08 23.97
CA ASN A 28 24.15 -0.48 23.65
C ASN A 28 23.00 0.28 24.32
N TYR A 29 23.21 0.75 25.56
CA TYR A 29 22.22 1.59 26.24
C TYR A 29 21.96 2.89 25.47
N GLY A 30 23.02 3.62 25.13
CA GLY A 30 22.90 4.87 24.36
C GLY A 30 22.23 4.66 23.00
N LYS A 31 22.65 3.62 22.28
CA LYS A 31 22.02 3.19 21.02
C LYS A 31 20.51 2.97 21.17
N ASN A 32 20.10 2.19 22.18
CA ASN A 32 18.68 1.86 22.40
C ASN A 32 17.84 3.08 22.77
N VAL A 33 18.40 4.04 23.51
CA VAL A 33 17.73 5.32 23.83
C VAL A 33 17.48 6.13 22.56
N VAL A 34 18.49 6.23 21.69
CA VAL A 34 18.39 6.95 20.41
C VAL A 34 17.34 6.32 19.50
N ILE A 35 17.38 4.99 19.33
CA ILE A 35 16.38 4.25 18.55
C ILE A 35 14.97 4.50 19.07
N LYS A 36 14.76 4.37 20.39
CA LYS A 36 13.44 4.58 21.01
C LYS A 36 12.91 6.01 20.77
N ASN A 37 13.78 7.01 20.83
CA ASN A 37 13.41 8.40 20.54
C ASN A 37 13.03 8.59 19.08
N PHE A 38 13.77 7.99 18.15
CA PHE A 38 13.43 8.01 16.72
C PHE A 38 12.09 7.31 16.46
N ILE A 39 11.86 6.11 17.00
CA ILE A 39 10.59 5.39 16.85
C ILE A 39 9.43 6.26 17.33
N LYS A 40 9.54 6.85 18.53
CA LYS A 40 8.51 7.76 19.06
C LYS A 40 8.25 8.95 18.14
N SER A 41 9.29 9.53 17.53
CA SER A 41 9.11 10.61 16.56
C SER A 41 8.44 10.13 15.28
N GLY A 42 8.79 8.94 14.79
CA GLY A 42 8.16 8.31 13.63
C GLY A 42 6.66 8.11 13.88
N ASP A 43 6.29 7.59 15.05
CA ASP A 43 4.91 7.34 15.45
C ASP A 43 4.09 8.65 15.50
N VAL A 44 4.70 9.76 15.96
CA VAL A 44 4.06 11.08 15.92
C VAL A 44 3.74 11.50 14.48
N TYR A 45 4.65 11.26 13.53
CA TYR A 45 4.40 11.55 12.13
C TYR A 45 3.36 10.61 11.51
N ILE A 46 3.32 9.33 11.89
CA ILE A 46 2.25 8.40 11.50
C ILE A 46 0.88 8.93 11.96
N ASN A 47 0.76 9.33 13.22
CA ASN A 47 -0.48 9.86 13.79
C ASN A 47 -0.94 11.16 13.12
N LYS A 48 0.01 11.99 12.67
CA LYS A 48 -0.25 13.20 11.87
C LYS A 48 -0.51 12.91 10.39
N LYS A 49 -0.46 11.65 9.96
CA LYS A 49 -0.53 11.21 8.56
C LYS A 49 0.56 11.81 7.66
N GLU A 50 1.69 12.22 8.25
CA GLU A 50 2.88 12.77 7.59
C GLU A 50 3.85 11.63 7.20
N TYR A 51 3.37 10.67 6.42
CA TYR A 51 4.06 9.39 6.20
C TYR A 51 5.45 9.53 5.57
N ILE A 52 5.69 10.52 4.71
CA ILE A 52 7.03 10.77 4.13
C ILE A 52 8.05 11.08 5.24
N LYS A 53 7.67 11.87 6.25
CA LYS A 53 8.55 12.16 7.39
C LYS A 53 8.72 10.93 8.28
N ALA A 54 7.64 10.17 8.51
CA ALA A 54 7.72 8.91 9.26
C ALA A 54 8.67 7.91 8.59
N ILE A 55 8.60 7.75 7.26
CA ILE A 55 9.49 6.89 6.46
C ILE A 55 10.95 7.31 6.68
N ALA A 56 11.27 8.61 6.53
CA ALA A 56 12.63 9.09 6.74
C ALA A 56 13.17 8.78 8.14
N ILE A 57 12.32 8.90 9.18
CA ILE A 57 12.71 8.55 10.55
C ILE A 57 12.93 7.05 10.71
N TYR A 58 12.03 6.20 10.20
CA TYR A 58 12.19 4.75 10.30
C TYR A 58 13.34 4.22 9.43
N GLU A 59 13.69 4.88 8.32
CA GLU A 59 14.91 4.58 7.56
C GLU A 59 16.17 4.80 8.41
N GLU A 60 16.22 5.87 9.22
CA GLU A 60 17.30 6.07 10.18
C GLU A 60 17.33 4.98 11.25
N VAL A 61 16.16 4.60 11.82
CA VAL A 61 16.08 3.49 12.78
C VAL A 61 16.69 2.20 12.22
N VAL A 62 16.29 1.83 10.99
CA VAL A 62 16.78 0.61 10.31
C VAL A 62 18.30 0.66 10.04
N LYS A 63 18.91 1.84 9.92
CA LYS A 63 20.38 1.98 9.84
C LYS A 63 21.06 1.64 11.17
N TYR A 64 20.46 2.02 12.30
CA TYR A 64 20.98 1.72 13.64
C TYR A 64 20.76 0.26 14.04
N ASP A 65 19.58 -0.29 13.73
CA ASP A 65 19.23 -1.67 14.05
C ASP A 65 18.41 -2.31 12.93
N ARG A 66 18.90 -3.43 12.40
CA ARG A 66 18.29 -4.15 11.27
C ARG A 66 17.42 -5.31 11.75
N ASN A 67 16.87 -5.20 12.96
CA ASN A 67 15.89 -6.15 13.44
C ASN A 67 14.61 -6.10 12.57
N ASP A 68 13.82 -7.17 12.60
CA ASP A 68 12.66 -7.28 11.72
C ASP A 68 11.50 -6.38 12.16
N THR A 69 11.43 -6.04 13.45
CA THR A 69 10.43 -5.10 13.99
C THR A 69 10.56 -3.72 13.34
N ASP A 70 11.77 -3.18 13.29
CA ASP A 70 12.05 -1.85 12.75
C ASP A 70 11.83 -1.80 11.23
N LYS A 71 12.21 -2.87 10.51
CA LYS A 71 11.88 -3.04 9.09
C LYS A 71 10.37 -3.07 8.85
N ASN A 72 9.62 -3.73 9.72
CA ASN A 72 8.16 -3.82 9.60
C ASN A 72 7.49 -2.45 9.83
N MET A 73 8.00 -1.64 10.76
CA MET A 73 7.53 -0.26 10.95
C MET A 73 7.75 0.59 9.69
N LEU A 74 8.95 0.53 9.11
CA LEU A 74 9.26 1.21 7.85
C LEU A 74 8.34 0.76 6.71
N LYS A 75 8.14 -0.55 6.55
CA LYS A 75 7.28 -1.13 5.53
C LYS A 75 5.83 -0.70 5.70
N LEU A 76 5.34 -0.63 6.93
CA LEU A 76 4.00 -0.14 7.24
C LEU A 76 3.85 1.34 6.83
N ALA A 77 4.81 2.19 7.18
CA ALA A 77 4.80 3.61 6.82
C ALA A 77 4.81 3.82 5.28
N MET A 78 5.63 3.05 4.55
CA MET A 78 5.63 3.06 3.09
C MET A 78 4.28 2.63 2.51
N SER A 79 3.65 1.61 3.10
CA SER A 79 2.35 1.11 2.66
C SER A 79 1.23 2.13 2.94
N MET A 80 1.29 2.85 4.06
CA MET A 80 0.40 3.98 4.37
C MET A 80 0.53 5.13 3.37
N GLN A 81 1.77 5.49 3.02
CA GLN A 81 2.02 6.51 2.00
C GLN A 81 1.49 6.10 0.63
N ASN A 82 1.69 4.83 0.24
CA ASN A 82 1.18 4.29 -1.01
C ASN A 82 -0.36 4.27 -1.02
N SER A 83 -1.01 3.83 0.06
CA SER A 83 -2.46 3.87 0.21
C SER A 83 -3.02 5.28 0.01
N ARG A 84 -2.42 6.29 0.66
CA ARG A 84 -2.81 7.70 0.51
C ARG A 84 -2.65 8.18 -0.92
N LYS A 85 -1.54 7.84 -1.57
CA LYS A 85 -1.28 8.20 -2.97
C LYS A 85 -2.30 7.53 -3.90
N SER A 86 -2.58 6.25 -3.70
CA SER A 86 -3.56 5.50 -4.50
C SER A 86 -4.96 6.10 -4.40
N TYR A 87 -5.39 6.54 -3.21
CA TYR A 87 -6.67 7.27 -3.09
C TYR A 87 -6.67 8.58 -3.89
N HIS A 88 -5.60 9.37 -3.77
CA HIS A 88 -5.47 10.64 -4.48
C HIS A 88 -5.46 10.47 -6.00
N ASP A 89 -4.64 9.54 -6.51
CA ASP A 89 -4.56 9.22 -7.93
C ASP A 89 -5.91 8.68 -8.44
N GLY A 90 -6.60 7.86 -7.63
CA GLY A 90 -7.95 7.37 -7.91
C GLY A 90 -8.95 8.51 -8.12
N MET A 91 -8.92 9.53 -7.27
CA MET A 91 -9.78 10.72 -7.41
C MET A 91 -9.43 11.54 -8.67
N ILE A 92 -8.15 11.67 -9.03
CA ILE A 92 -7.74 12.33 -10.29
C ILE A 92 -8.31 11.58 -11.49
N TYR A 93 -8.18 10.25 -11.53
CA TYR A 93 -8.72 9.45 -12.63
C TYR A 93 -10.24 9.46 -12.67
N TYR A 94 -10.90 9.44 -11.51
CA TYR A 94 -12.35 9.54 -11.39
C TYR A 94 -12.87 10.85 -11.99
N ASN A 95 -12.26 11.99 -11.63
CA ASN A 95 -12.65 13.31 -12.15
C ASN A 95 -12.42 13.43 -13.67
N ARG A 96 -11.45 12.68 -14.20
CA ARG A 96 -11.18 12.56 -15.65
C ARG A 96 -12.06 11.53 -16.35
N LYS A 97 -13.04 10.93 -15.66
CA LYS A 97 -13.91 9.83 -16.13
C LYS A 97 -13.14 8.58 -16.61
N GLN A 98 -11.89 8.42 -16.16
CA GLN A 98 -11.06 7.25 -16.47
C GLN A 98 -11.35 6.15 -15.45
N TYR A 99 -12.60 5.65 -15.41
CA TYR A 99 -13.11 4.82 -14.31
C TYR A 99 -12.32 3.52 -14.08
N LEU A 100 -11.83 2.85 -15.13
CA LEU A 100 -10.97 1.65 -14.95
C LEU A 100 -9.65 1.96 -14.23
N LYS A 101 -9.03 3.10 -14.54
CA LYS A 101 -7.79 3.52 -13.86
C LYS A 101 -8.09 3.92 -12.42
N ALA A 102 -9.19 4.63 -12.21
CA ALA A 102 -9.68 4.99 -10.88
C ALA A 102 -9.94 3.74 -10.01
N LEU A 103 -10.62 2.73 -10.56
CA LEU A 103 -10.85 1.43 -9.91
C LEU A 103 -9.56 0.76 -9.47
N LYS A 104 -8.55 0.71 -10.36
CA LYS A 104 -7.24 0.12 -10.03
C LYS A 104 -6.59 0.84 -8.85
N CYS A 105 -6.66 2.17 -8.83
CA CYS A 105 -6.12 2.99 -7.74
C CYS A 105 -6.90 2.79 -6.43
N PHE A 106 -8.24 2.90 -6.44
CA PHE A 106 -9.03 2.75 -5.22
C PHE A 106 -8.91 1.36 -4.58
N ARG A 107 -8.74 0.29 -5.37
CA ARG A 107 -8.49 -1.08 -4.86
C ARG A 107 -7.16 -1.24 -4.12
N GLN A 108 -6.23 -0.30 -4.25
CA GLN A 108 -4.95 -0.31 -3.54
C GLN A 108 -5.00 0.45 -2.21
N VAL A 109 -6.12 1.11 -1.90
CA VAL A 109 -6.31 1.78 -0.62
C VAL A 109 -6.50 0.74 0.47
N MET A 110 -5.65 0.82 1.50
CA MET A 110 -5.65 -0.13 2.62
C MET A 110 -6.65 0.25 3.71
N GLU A 111 -7.12 -0.75 4.45
CA GLU A 111 -8.13 -0.61 5.52
C GLU A 111 -7.64 0.11 6.79
N ASN A 112 -6.34 0.30 6.93
CA ASN A 112 -5.73 0.92 8.11
C ASN A 112 -6.17 2.37 8.37
N ASP A 113 -6.62 3.10 7.36
CA ASP A 113 -7.38 4.34 7.51
C ASP A 113 -8.83 4.05 7.12
N THR A 114 -9.65 3.62 8.08
CA THR A 114 -11.03 3.17 7.85
C THR A 114 -11.87 4.21 7.11
N ILE A 115 -11.63 5.51 7.36
CA ILE A 115 -12.35 6.59 6.69
C ILE A 115 -11.97 6.65 5.21
N ALA A 116 -10.67 6.65 4.91
CA ALA A 116 -10.19 6.67 3.52
C ALA A 116 -10.57 5.39 2.77
N PHE A 117 -10.51 4.25 3.44
CA PHE A 117 -10.90 2.96 2.90
C PHE A 117 -12.39 2.90 2.54
N ASN A 118 -13.27 3.31 3.45
CA ASN A 118 -14.72 3.31 3.19
C ASN A 118 -15.06 4.22 1.99
N LYS A 119 -14.45 5.41 1.93
CA LYS A 119 -14.59 6.31 0.78
C LYS A 119 -14.08 5.68 -0.52
N ALA A 120 -12.99 4.92 -0.47
CA ALA A 120 -12.48 4.19 -1.63
C ALA A 120 -13.46 3.09 -2.07
N GLN A 121 -14.08 2.36 -1.14
CA GLN A 121 -15.09 1.34 -1.44
C GLN A 121 -16.35 1.94 -2.08
N GLU A 122 -16.83 3.07 -1.56
CA GLU A 122 -17.91 3.84 -2.19
C GLU A 122 -17.54 4.25 -3.63
N LYS A 123 -16.33 4.79 -3.82
CA LYS A 123 -15.86 5.17 -5.16
C LYS A 123 -15.66 3.98 -6.09
N ILE A 124 -15.32 2.80 -5.59
CA ILE A 124 -15.26 1.57 -6.39
C ILE A 124 -16.65 1.23 -6.93
N LYS A 125 -17.70 1.32 -6.10
CA LYS A 125 -19.09 1.09 -6.55
C LYS A 125 -19.49 2.09 -7.63
N GLU A 126 -19.30 3.38 -7.35
CA GLU A 126 -19.63 4.45 -8.31
C GLU A 126 -18.87 4.31 -9.64
N CYS A 127 -17.56 4.01 -9.59
CA CYS A 127 -16.78 3.81 -10.82
C CYS A 127 -17.28 2.61 -11.63
N THR A 128 -17.68 1.54 -10.95
CA THR A 128 -18.18 0.32 -11.59
C THR A 128 -19.50 0.60 -12.28
N GLU A 129 -20.45 1.22 -11.59
CA GLU A 129 -21.75 1.62 -12.13
C GLU A 129 -21.59 2.53 -13.36
N LYS A 130 -20.80 3.60 -13.24
CA LYS A 130 -20.57 4.54 -14.34
C LYS A 130 -19.88 3.90 -15.54
N TYR A 131 -18.93 3.01 -15.29
CA TYR A 131 -18.25 2.30 -16.38
C TYR A 131 -19.22 1.34 -17.10
N ILE A 132 -20.08 0.64 -16.36
CA ILE A 132 -21.10 -0.24 -16.94
C ILE A 132 -22.10 0.58 -17.75
N GLU A 133 -22.63 1.68 -17.20
CA GLU A 133 -23.56 2.59 -17.87
C GLU A 133 -23.00 3.11 -19.20
N ASP A 134 -21.74 3.59 -19.19
CA ASP A 134 -21.07 4.07 -20.40
C ASP A 134 -20.92 2.95 -21.45
N ASN A 135 -20.59 1.72 -21.04
CA ASN A 135 -20.46 0.60 -21.97
C ASN A 135 -21.82 0.14 -22.51
N LEU A 136 -22.88 0.12 -21.70
CA LEU A 136 -24.23 -0.23 -22.13
C LEU A 136 -24.72 0.77 -23.20
N LYS A 137 -24.61 2.07 -22.92
CA LYS A 137 -24.98 3.12 -23.86
C LYS A 137 -24.21 3.03 -25.18
N ASN A 138 -22.92 2.74 -25.12
CA ASN A 138 -22.11 2.56 -26.33
C ASN A 138 -22.42 1.26 -27.07
N ALA A 139 -22.76 0.17 -26.36
CA ALA A 139 -23.20 -1.08 -26.95
C ALA A 139 -24.50 -0.90 -27.72
N GLU A 140 -25.50 -0.26 -27.12
CA GLU A 140 -26.79 0.09 -27.75
C GLU A 140 -26.59 0.92 -29.01
N LYS A 141 -25.83 2.02 -28.90
CA LYS A 141 -25.50 2.87 -30.05
C LYS A 141 -24.81 2.08 -31.16
N SER A 142 -23.91 1.16 -30.82
CA SER A 142 -23.19 0.34 -31.80
C SER A 142 -24.10 -0.70 -32.47
N ILE A 143 -25.06 -1.28 -31.74
CA ILE A 143 -26.08 -2.19 -32.29
C ILE A 143 -26.93 -1.46 -33.34
N HIS A 144 -27.41 -0.25 -33.03
CA HIS A 144 -28.20 0.55 -33.96
C HIS A 144 -27.44 0.90 -35.24
N ASN A 145 -26.12 1.08 -35.13
CA ASN A 145 -25.24 1.36 -36.25
C ASN A 145 -24.68 0.10 -36.93
N LEU A 146 -25.21 -1.10 -36.62
CA LEU A 146 -24.77 -2.39 -37.16
C LEU A 146 -23.28 -2.73 -36.91
N LYS A 147 -22.65 -2.06 -35.93
CA LYS A 147 -21.25 -2.24 -35.52
C LYS A 147 -21.12 -3.38 -34.52
N TYR A 148 -21.43 -4.60 -34.95
CA TYR A 148 -21.57 -5.77 -34.07
C TYR A 148 -20.29 -6.17 -33.32
N LYS A 149 -19.12 -5.97 -33.92
CA LYS A 149 -17.84 -6.21 -33.25
C LYS A 149 -17.64 -5.24 -32.08
N GLU A 150 -17.88 -3.94 -32.29
CA GLU A 150 -17.79 -2.91 -31.24
C GLU A 150 -18.80 -3.19 -30.12
N THR A 151 -20.05 -3.56 -30.47
CA THR A 151 -21.05 -4.01 -29.48
C THR A 151 -20.49 -5.12 -28.60
N ASN A 152 -19.92 -6.18 -29.19
CA ASN A 152 -19.39 -7.31 -28.44
C ASN A 152 -18.22 -6.89 -27.52
N GLU A 153 -17.39 -5.94 -27.96
CA GLU A 153 -16.31 -5.39 -27.14
C GLU A 153 -16.86 -4.65 -25.90
N TYR A 154 -17.87 -3.79 -26.06
CA TYR A 154 -18.51 -3.10 -24.93
C TYR A 154 -19.18 -4.07 -23.95
N LEU A 155 -19.89 -5.09 -24.46
CA LEU A 155 -20.51 -6.12 -23.61
C LEU A 155 -19.45 -6.94 -22.84
N ASN A 156 -18.36 -7.32 -23.50
CA ASN A 156 -17.26 -8.03 -22.84
C ASN A 156 -16.60 -7.19 -21.73
N ASN A 157 -16.54 -5.87 -21.90
CA ASN A 157 -16.02 -4.98 -20.86
C ASN A 157 -16.91 -4.97 -19.62
N ILE A 158 -18.24 -5.03 -19.80
CA ILE A 158 -19.20 -5.15 -18.69
C ILE A 158 -18.99 -6.49 -17.98
N PHE A 159 -18.98 -7.61 -18.72
CA PHE A 159 -18.86 -8.95 -18.13
C PHE A 159 -17.55 -9.22 -17.39
N LYS A 160 -16.49 -8.42 -17.64
CA LYS A 160 -15.25 -8.46 -16.83
C LYS A 160 -15.43 -7.90 -15.42
N LEU A 161 -16.42 -7.04 -15.20
CA LEU A 161 -16.71 -6.41 -13.90
C LEU A 161 -17.96 -6.99 -13.25
N ASP A 162 -18.99 -7.25 -14.04
CA ASP A 162 -20.27 -7.82 -13.62
C ASP A 162 -20.69 -8.88 -14.64
N LYS A 163 -20.31 -10.13 -14.35
CA LYS A 163 -20.59 -11.28 -15.22
C LYS A 163 -22.10 -11.52 -15.38
N ASP A 164 -22.88 -11.12 -14.39
CA ASP A 164 -24.31 -11.41 -14.32
C ASP A 164 -25.18 -10.22 -14.72
N ASN A 165 -24.59 -9.17 -15.29
CA ASN A 165 -25.30 -7.96 -15.71
C ASN A 165 -26.47 -8.28 -16.66
N GLU A 166 -27.69 -8.10 -16.17
CA GLU A 166 -28.93 -8.47 -16.87
C GLU A 166 -29.18 -7.65 -18.14
N GLU A 167 -28.83 -6.36 -18.13
CA GLU A 167 -28.98 -5.49 -19.30
C GLU A 167 -28.00 -5.88 -20.42
N ALA A 168 -26.74 -6.16 -20.07
CA ALA A 168 -25.75 -6.65 -21.01
C ALA A 168 -26.13 -8.02 -21.60
N LYS A 169 -26.69 -8.94 -20.79
CA LYS A 169 -27.23 -10.23 -21.27
C LYS A 169 -28.34 -10.02 -22.32
N LYS A 170 -29.32 -9.14 -22.05
CA LYS A 170 -30.39 -8.82 -23.00
C LYS A 170 -29.85 -8.26 -24.32
N LEU A 171 -28.89 -7.34 -24.26
CA LEU A 171 -28.25 -6.78 -25.46
C LEU A 171 -27.46 -7.85 -26.24
N LYS A 172 -26.83 -8.80 -25.55
CA LYS A 172 -26.15 -9.93 -26.18
C LYS A 172 -27.11 -10.84 -26.95
N ASP A 173 -28.30 -11.10 -26.41
CA ASP A 173 -29.33 -11.88 -27.09
C ASP A 173 -29.87 -11.17 -28.34
N ILE A 174 -30.09 -9.85 -28.25
CA ILE A 174 -30.48 -9.02 -29.40
C ILE A 174 -29.40 -9.07 -30.50
N LEU A 175 -28.13 -8.95 -30.10
CA LEU A 175 -27.00 -9.04 -31.02
C LEU A 175 -26.97 -10.39 -31.76
N ASN A 176 -27.13 -11.50 -31.03
CA ASN A 176 -27.15 -12.84 -31.62
C ASN A 176 -28.28 -12.97 -32.65
N LYS A 177 -29.50 -12.50 -32.33
CA LYS A 177 -30.63 -12.53 -33.28
C LYS A 177 -30.37 -11.71 -34.56
N LYS A 178 -29.65 -10.60 -34.46
CA LYS A 178 -29.29 -9.74 -35.61
C LYS A 178 -28.11 -10.27 -36.43
N TYR A 179 -27.29 -11.15 -35.86
CA TYR A 179 -26.12 -11.71 -36.53
C TYR A 179 -26.47 -12.93 -37.41
N PHE A 180 -27.57 -13.62 -37.08
CA PHE A 180 -28.05 -14.82 -37.77
C PHE A 180 -29.28 -14.58 -38.65
N ASN A 181 -29.74 -13.33 -38.77
CA ASN A 181 -30.77 -12.87 -39.71
C ASN A 181 -30.15 -11.90 -40.72
#